data_AF-A0A3M8GBT4-F1
#
_entry.id   AF-A0A3M8GBT4-F1
#
_cell.length_a   1.000
_cell.length_b   1.000
_cell.length_c   1.000
_cell.angle_alpha   90.00
_cell.angle_beta   90.00
_cell.angle_gamma   90.00
#
_symmetry.space_group_name_H-M   'P 1'
#
loop_
_entity.id
_entity.type
_entity.pdbx_description
1 polymer ?
#
loop_
_entity_poly.entity_id
_entity_poly.type
_entity_poly.pdbx_seq_one_letter_code
_entity_poly.pdbx_strand_id
1 'polypeptide(L)'
;MLFKFLKYLQPTHYFGLNRQDESSVFPVVDEFINSTFQVDNAYNSEIAKQYDLSWRALQNGYIDYSDSINDIENVSVFDNYVFARKYFNKAWVLYVFILRILSFKNPIKEYRGFKNTRFVERYNNKNEIVKYEDYNGFDSQLIAKNPLISIIIPTLNRYEYLKDVLTDLEKQDYSNFEVIVIDQSEPFKKEFYTSFKLNLTALYQEEKALWLARNVAIRQSKGDYILLFDDDSRIEHNWMSQHLKTLDFFNADLSSGVSISKVGDKIPAHYAYFKISDQLDTGNVLLKKAIFKDIGLFDRQFEKQRMGDGEFGLRAFLNGYKNISNPYAKRLHLKVNSGGLRDMGSWDAFRTKHLFQPRPIPSVLYFFRRYFGKRQSILSLLRTVPISILPYRFKGNKPMLIVSGVFAVLLSPLILLQVLRSWYLASKKLNEGSKIQIY
;
A
#
# COMPACT_ATOMS: atom_id res chain seq x y z
N MET A 1 15.48 7.40 -5.66
CA MET A 1 15.59 5.92 -5.74
C MET A 1 17.06 5.53 -5.86
N LEU A 2 17.55 4.72 -4.91
CA LEU A 2 18.96 4.27 -4.82
C LEU A 2 19.48 3.65 -6.14
N PHE A 3 18.69 2.75 -6.73
CA PHE A 3 19.03 2.14 -8.03
C PHE A 3 18.12 2.69 -9.13
N LYS A 4 18.71 3.22 -10.21
CA LYS A 4 17.98 3.77 -11.37
C LYS A 4 17.03 2.78 -12.03
N PHE A 5 17.31 1.48 -11.95
CA PHE A 5 16.45 0.46 -12.56
C PHE A 5 15.11 0.29 -11.83
N LEU A 6 15.01 0.71 -10.55
CA LEU A 6 13.76 0.70 -9.81
C LEU A 6 12.67 1.52 -10.49
N LYS A 7 12.99 2.58 -11.23
CA LYS A 7 11.96 3.36 -11.95
C LYS A 7 11.23 2.57 -13.05
N TYR A 8 11.83 1.49 -13.55
CA TYR A 8 11.18 0.59 -14.50
C TYR A 8 10.46 -0.55 -13.78
N LEU A 9 11.03 -1.00 -12.65
CA LEU A 9 10.57 -2.17 -11.90
C LEU A 9 9.46 -1.85 -10.90
N GLN A 10 9.44 -0.64 -10.37
CA GLN A 10 8.53 -0.10 -9.35
C GLN A 10 8.32 1.41 -9.58
N PRO A 11 7.75 1.83 -10.74
CA PRO A 11 7.65 3.24 -11.14
C PRO A 11 6.86 4.15 -10.20
N THR A 12 5.96 3.60 -9.40
CA THR A 12 4.98 4.32 -8.58
C THR A 12 5.00 3.84 -7.12
N HIS A 13 6.20 3.54 -6.61
CA HIS A 13 6.41 3.07 -5.24
C HIS A 13 6.65 4.25 -4.29
N TYR A 14 6.08 4.22 -3.08
CA TYR A 14 6.17 5.31 -2.09
C TYR A 14 7.60 5.78 -1.88
N PHE A 15 8.46 4.82 -1.54
CA PHE A 15 9.88 5.02 -1.24
C PHE A 15 10.72 5.45 -2.46
N GLY A 16 10.09 5.60 -3.63
CA GLY A 16 10.72 6.21 -4.79
C GLY A 16 10.69 7.73 -4.79
N LEU A 17 9.88 8.35 -3.93
CA LEU A 17 9.76 9.79 -3.74
C LEU A 17 10.49 10.23 -2.46
N ASN A 18 10.96 11.48 -2.46
CA ASN A 18 11.44 12.14 -1.25
C ASN A 18 10.24 12.73 -0.50
N ARG A 19 10.40 12.86 0.82
CA ARG A 19 9.47 13.58 1.68
C ARG A 19 9.55 15.09 1.43
N GLN A 20 8.64 15.86 2.02
CA GLN A 20 8.61 17.32 1.89
C GLN A 20 9.85 18.01 2.47
N ASP A 21 10.47 17.42 3.49
CA ASP A 21 11.76 17.83 4.05
C ASP A 21 12.96 17.36 3.20
N GLU A 22 12.70 16.98 1.95
CA GLU A 22 13.65 16.44 0.95
C GLU A 22 14.30 15.11 1.31
N SER A 23 13.98 14.55 2.48
CA SER A 23 14.64 13.34 2.94
C SER A 23 14.07 12.07 2.31
N SER A 24 14.89 11.02 2.24
CA SER A 24 14.45 9.69 1.81
C SER A 24 14.09 8.78 2.99
N VAL A 25 13.53 7.61 2.71
CA VAL A 25 13.26 6.56 3.71
C VAL A 25 14.42 5.56 3.83
N PHE A 26 15.44 5.70 2.98
CA PHE A 26 16.54 4.75 2.94
C PHE A 26 17.55 5.15 4.03
N PRO A 27 17.72 4.33 5.08
CA PRO A 27 18.59 4.68 6.20
C PRO A 27 20.04 4.78 5.73
N VAL A 28 20.81 5.67 6.35
CA VAL A 28 22.27 5.59 6.29
C VAL A 28 22.71 4.29 6.95
N VAL A 29 23.78 3.68 6.42
CA VAL A 29 24.28 2.41 6.95
C VAL A 29 25.06 2.68 8.24
N ASP A 30 24.41 2.39 9.37
CA ASP A 30 24.98 2.49 10.71
C ASP A 30 25.65 1.18 11.18
N GLU A 31 26.12 1.17 12.42
CA GLU A 31 26.74 0.00 13.05
C GLU A 31 25.79 -1.21 13.10
N PHE A 32 24.51 -1.00 13.40
CA PHE A 32 23.51 -2.06 13.48
C PHE A 32 23.28 -2.71 12.11
N ILE A 33 23.15 -1.90 11.05
CA ILE A 33 22.98 -2.40 9.69
C ILE A 33 24.22 -3.19 9.27
N ASN A 34 25.43 -2.67 9.55
CA ASN A 34 26.68 -3.36 9.22
C ASN A 34 26.86 -4.69 9.98
N SER A 35 26.41 -4.77 11.24
CA SER A 35 26.49 -6.02 12.01
C SER A 35 25.42 -7.03 11.61
N THR A 36 24.28 -6.57 11.09
CA THR A 36 23.11 -7.42 10.79
C THR A 36 23.10 -7.93 9.35
N PHE A 37 23.53 -7.11 8.39
CA PHE A 37 23.43 -7.40 6.96
C PHE A 37 24.83 -7.56 6.35
N GLN A 38 25.09 -8.70 5.71
CA GLN A 38 26.41 -8.95 5.11
C GLN A 38 26.61 -8.11 3.85
N VAL A 39 27.78 -7.48 3.70
CA VAL A 39 28.16 -6.74 2.49
C VAL A 39 28.15 -7.64 1.26
N ASP A 40 27.46 -7.22 0.21
CA ASP A 40 27.33 -7.99 -1.03
C ASP A 40 28.43 -7.63 -2.04
N ASN A 41 29.43 -8.49 -2.16
CA ASN A 41 30.58 -8.27 -3.04
C ASN A 41 30.27 -8.46 -4.54
N ALA A 42 29.02 -8.75 -4.92
CA ALA A 42 28.64 -8.75 -6.33
C ALA A 42 28.55 -7.35 -6.93
N TYR A 43 28.46 -6.29 -6.12
CA TYR A 43 28.49 -4.90 -6.59
C TYR A 43 29.93 -4.40 -6.75
N ASN A 44 30.17 -3.62 -7.80
CA ASN A 44 31.50 -3.10 -8.13
C ASN A 44 31.87 -1.84 -7.34
N SER A 45 30.87 -1.00 -7.04
CA SER A 45 31.09 0.28 -6.36
C SER A 45 30.70 0.19 -4.88
N GLU A 46 31.48 0.85 -4.02
CA GLU A 46 31.20 0.86 -2.58
C GLU A 46 29.83 1.48 -2.29
N ILE A 47 29.49 2.57 -2.97
CA ILE A 47 28.18 3.20 -2.83
C ILE A 47 27.02 2.26 -3.21
N ALA A 48 27.19 1.38 -4.20
CA ALA A 48 26.16 0.41 -4.55
C ALA A 48 26.00 -0.67 -3.46
N LYS A 49 27.08 -1.03 -2.76
CA LYS A 49 27.00 -1.93 -1.60
C LYS A 49 26.26 -1.27 -0.44
N GLN A 50 26.55 -0.01 -0.15
CA GLN A 50 25.84 0.77 0.87
C GLN A 50 24.34 0.91 0.54
N TYR A 51 24.02 1.17 -0.74
CA TYR A 51 22.63 1.22 -1.19
C TYR A 51 21.90 -0.13 -1.08
N ASP A 52 22.60 -1.24 -1.32
CA ASP A 52 22.05 -2.57 -1.15
C ASP A 52 21.80 -2.92 0.33
N LEU A 53 22.73 -2.56 1.23
CA LEU A 53 22.55 -2.70 2.68
C LEU A 53 21.35 -1.90 3.17
N SER A 54 21.28 -0.62 2.82
CA SER A 54 20.15 0.26 3.15
C SER A 54 18.81 -0.29 2.62
N TRP A 55 18.80 -0.78 1.38
CA TRP A 55 17.64 -1.44 0.80
C TRP A 55 17.23 -2.69 1.59
N ARG A 56 18.18 -3.57 1.94
CA ARG A 56 17.89 -4.79 2.71
C ARG A 56 17.43 -4.49 4.13
N ALA A 57 18.05 -3.53 4.80
CA ALA A 57 17.62 -3.06 6.12
C ALA A 57 16.13 -2.69 6.10
N LEU A 58 15.74 -1.80 5.18
CA LEU A 58 14.36 -1.36 5.05
C LEU A 58 13.39 -2.51 4.69
N GLN A 59 13.77 -3.41 3.78
CA GLN A 59 12.90 -4.51 3.35
C GLN A 59 12.75 -5.62 4.42
N ASN A 60 13.74 -5.79 5.29
CA ASN A 60 13.77 -6.84 6.31
C ASN A 60 13.52 -6.33 7.74
N GLY A 61 12.91 -5.15 7.86
CA GLY A 61 12.27 -4.72 9.11
C GLY A 61 13.05 -3.72 9.95
N TYR A 62 14.11 -3.11 9.43
CA TYR A 62 14.74 -1.96 10.07
C TYR A 62 13.79 -0.75 10.01
N ILE A 63 13.58 -0.09 11.15
CA ILE A 63 12.54 0.93 11.34
C ILE A 63 13.10 2.32 11.66
N ASP A 64 14.39 2.43 12.00
CA ASP A 64 15.03 3.73 12.14
C ASP A 64 15.49 4.24 10.76
N TYR A 65 15.10 5.47 10.45
CA TYR A 65 15.53 6.21 9.26
C TYR A 65 15.55 7.71 9.59
N SER A 66 15.86 8.03 10.86
CA SER A 66 16.08 9.40 11.32
C SER A 66 17.25 10.05 10.57
N ASP A 67 18.32 9.27 10.32
CA ASP A 67 19.36 9.59 9.36
C ASP A 67 19.15 8.79 8.06
N SER A 68 19.04 9.51 6.94
CA SER A 68 18.69 8.91 5.65
C SER A 68 19.54 9.41 4.49
N ILE A 69 19.67 8.55 3.48
CA ILE A 69 20.45 8.82 2.28
C ILE A 69 19.69 9.83 1.43
N ASN A 70 20.16 11.07 1.39
CA ASN A 70 19.52 12.17 0.66
C ASN A 70 20.22 12.45 -0.68
N ASP A 71 21.55 12.41 -0.69
CA ASP A 71 22.36 12.60 -1.90
C ASP A 71 22.54 11.28 -2.66
N ILE A 72 21.58 10.98 -3.53
CA ILE A 72 21.61 9.75 -4.32
C ILE A 72 22.49 9.93 -5.57
N GLU A 73 23.66 9.30 -5.58
CA GLU A 73 24.54 9.25 -6.73
C GLU A 73 24.18 8.13 -7.72
N ASN A 74 24.75 8.25 -8.92
CA ASN A 74 24.45 7.35 -10.01
C ASN A 74 25.39 6.14 -10.03
N VAL A 75 24.88 4.98 -9.64
CA VAL A 75 25.62 3.72 -9.77
C VAL A 75 25.71 3.22 -11.21
N SER A 76 26.68 2.35 -11.47
CA SER A 76 26.98 1.82 -12.80
C SER A 76 25.81 1.02 -13.41
N VAL A 77 25.81 0.84 -14.74
CA VAL A 77 24.82 -0.05 -15.40
C VAL A 77 24.94 -1.48 -14.88
N PHE A 78 26.17 -1.93 -14.59
CA PHE A 78 26.42 -3.24 -14.00
C PHE A 78 25.74 -3.39 -12.64
N ASP A 79 25.98 -2.46 -11.71
CA ASP A 79 25.40 -2.49 -10.36
C ASP A 79 23.86 -2.44 -10.38
N ASN A 80 23.29 -1.65 -11.30
CA ASN A 80 21.85 -1.65 -11.52
C ASN A 80 21.30 -3.03 -11.97
N TYR A 81 22.03 -3.77 -12.80
CA TYR A 81 21.65 -5.14 -13.17
C TYR A 81 21.88 -6.12 -12.02
N VAL A 82 22.95 -6.00 -11.22
CA VAL A 82 23.18 -6.81 -10.01
C VAL A 82 21.96 -6.70 -9.09
N PHE A 83 21.55 -5.47 -8.76
CA PHE A 83 20.36 -5.19 -7.97
C PHE A 83 19.10 -5.82 -8.59
N ALA A 84 18.87 -5.59 -9.89
CA ALA A 84 17.69 -6.13 -10.57
C ALA A 84 17.65 -7.66 -10.55
N ARG A 85 18.80 -8.34 -10.68
CA ARG A 85 18.91 -9.81 -10.63
C ARG A 85 18.63 -10.36 -9.24
N LYS A 86 19.10 -9.67 -8.19
CA LYS A 86 18.89 -10.05 -6.79
C LYS A 86 17.43 -9.97 -6.38
N TYR A 87 16.76 -8.85 -6.68
CA TYR A 87 15.44 -8.54 -6.11
C TYR A 87 14.27 -8.74 -7.07
N PHE A 88 14.49 -8.79 -8.39
CA PHE A 88 13.44 -9.03 -9.39
C PHE A 88 13.66 -10.31 -10.19
N ASN A 89 12.56 -10.92 -10.67
CA ASN A 89 12.65 -12.18 -11.42
C ASN A 89 13.29 -11.95 -12.80
N LYS A 90 13.80 -13.01 -13.42
CA LYS A 90 14.54 -12.94 -14.70
C LYS A 90 13.73 -12.28 -15.83
N ALA A 91 12.40 -12.44 -15.85
CA ALA A 91 11.54 -11.81 -16.85
C ALA A 91 11.50 -10.28 -16.69
N TRP A 92 11.47 -9.78 -15.45
CA TRP A 92 11.55 -8.34 -15.18
C TRP A 92 12.92 -7.76 -15.51
N VAL A 93 14.00 -8.49 -15.29
CA VAL A 93 15.35 -8.03 -15.71
C VAL A 93 15.45 -7.94 -17.24
N LEU A 94 14.88 -8.92 -17.96
CA LEU A 94 14.79 -8.89 -19.42
C LEU A 94 13.94 -7.71 -19.91
N TYR A 95 12.81 -7.44 -19.26
CA TYR A 95 11.96 -6.29 -19.56
C TYR A 95 12.72 -4.97 -19.46
N VAL A 96 13.49 -4.77 -18.38
CA VAL A 96 14.32 -3.56 -18.23
C VAL A 96 15.37 -3.46 -19.34
N PHE A 97 16.04 -4.57 -19.66
CA PHE A 97 17.02 -4.60 -20.75
C PHE A 97 16.40 -4.18 -22.08
N ILE A 98 15.27 -4.79 -22.48
CA ILE A 98 14.56 -4.44 -23.72
C ILE A 98 14.17 -2.96 -23.74
N LEU A 99 13.56 -2.46 -22.66
CA LEU A 99 13.19 -1.05 -22.58
C LEU A 99 14.38 -0.11 -22.74
N ARG A 100 15.54 -0.47 -22.17
CA ARG A 100 16.73 0.38 -22.22
C ARG A 100 17.38 0.39 -23.59
N ILE A 101 17.40 -0.74 -24.30
CA ILE A 101 17.82 -0.81 -25.70
C ILE A 101 16.89 0.02 -26.58
N LEU A 102 15.56 -0.15 -26.45
CA LEU A 102 14.57 0.60 -27.23
C LEU A 102 14.56 2.10 -26.91
N SER A 103 14.99 2.49 -25.70
CA SER A 103 15.14 3.90 -25.30
C SER A 103 16.50 4.49 -25.69
N PHE A 104 17.24 3.84 -26.62
CA PHE A 104 18.55 4.25 -27.13
C PHE A 104 19.57 4.59 -26.02
N LYS A 105 19.49 3.89 -24.88
CA LYS A 105 20.60 3.91 -23.90
C LYS A 105 21.75 3.10 -24.46
N ASN A 106 22.99 3.46 -24.12
CA ASN A 106 24.21 2.91 -24.70
C ASN A 106 24.13 1.36 -24.84
N PRO A 107 23.83 0.83 -26.05
CA PRO A 107 23.44 -0.58 -26.20
C PRO A 107 24.56 -1.54 -25.83
N ILE A 108 25.81 -1.13 -26.07
CA ILE A 108 27.00 -1.91 -25.74
C ILE A 108 27.15 -2.05 -24.22
N LYS A 109 27.00 -0.94 -23.47
CA LYS A 109 27.06 -0.96 -22.00
C LYS A 109 25.91 -1.77 -21.40
N GLU A 110 24.70 -1.62 -21.93
CA GLU A 110 23.52 -2.38 -21.48
C GLU A 110 23.68 -3.88 -21.73
N TYR A 111 24.12 -4.28 -22.92
CA TYR A 111 24.35 -5.69 -23.27
C TYR A 111 25.43 -6.31 -22.39
N ARG A 112 26.57 -5.61 -22.20
CA ARG A 112 27.65 -6.07 -21.30
C ARG A 112 27.14 -6.22 -19.86
N GLY A 113 26.42 -5.23 -19.33
CA GLY A 113 25.84 -5.29 -17.99
C GLY A 113 24.87 -6.45 -17.82
N PHE A 114 23.94 -6.62 -18.76
CA PHE A 114 22.95 -7.71 -18.73
C PHE A 114 23.59 -9.10 -18.82
N LYS A 115 24.60 -9.27 -19.69
CA LYS A 115 25.32 -10.53 -19.90
C LYS A 115 26.22 -10.86 -18.72
N ASN A 116 27.01 -9.90 -18.23
CA ASN A 116 28.02 -10.15 -17.19
C ASN A 116 27.38 -10.44 -15.83
N THR A 117 26.18 -9.94 -15.57
CA THR A 117 25.42 -10.21 -14.33
C THR A 117 24.54 -11.46 -14.40
N ARG A 118 24.64 -12.29 -15.45
CA ARG A 118 23.76 -13.46 -15.63
C ARG A 118 23.88 -14.53 -14.54
N PHE A 119 25.01 -14.55 -13.84
CA PHE A 119 25.33 -15.49 -12.77
C PHE A 119 25.00 -14.93 -11.37
N VAL A 120 24.56 -13.68 -11.27
CA VAL A 120 24.14 -13.10 -9.99
C VAL A 120 22.93 -13.87 -9.47
N GLU A 121 23.08 -14.41 -8.26
CA GLU A 121 22.03 -15.17 -7.60
C GLU A 121 20.94 -14.28 -7.01
N ARG A 122 19.74 -14.85 -6.84
CA ARG A 122 18.61 -14.19 -6.21
C ARG A 122 18.88 -14.02 -4.72
N TYR A 123 18.57 -12.84 -4.18
CA TYR A 123 18.64 -12.62 -2.74
C TYR A 123 17.63 -13.53 -2.02
N ASN A 124 18.07 -14.18 -0.94
CA ASN A 124 17.27 -15.03 -0.08
C ASN A 124 17.26 -14.46 1.34
N ASN A 125 16.08 -14.07 1.80
CA ASN A 125 15.88 -13.27 3.00
C ASN A 125 15.83 -14.06 4.32
N LYS A 126 15.98 -15.39 4.29
CA LYS A 126 15.57 -16.26 5.41
C LYS A 126 16.26 -15.97 6.75
N ASN A 127 17.43 -15.33 6.76
CA ASN A 127 18.21 -15.12 7.99
C ASN A 127 18.48 -13.65 8.36
N GLU A 128 18.02 -12.67 7.58
CA GLU A 128 18.35 -11.24 7.80
C GLU A 128 17.12 -10.41 8.23
N ILE A 129 16.16 -11.00 8.97
CA ILE A 129 14.98 -10.28 9.47
C ILE A 129 15.28 -9.66 10.83
N VAL A 130 15.09 -8.34 10.95
CA VAL A 130 15.25 -7.60 12.20
C VAL A 130 14.17 -8.05 13.19
N LYS A 131 14.59 -8.43 14.40
CA LYS A 131 13.72 -8.81 15.50
C LYS A 131 13.74 -7.72 16.57
N TYR A 132 12.56 -7.45 17.12
CA TYR A 132 12.39 -6.54 18.24
C TYR A 132 11.98 -7.36 19.46
N GLU A 133 12.95 -8.01 20.11
CA GLU A 133 12.71 -8.99 21.18
C GLU A 133 12.01 -8.35 22.40
N ASP A 134 12.35 -7.09 22.68
CA ASP A 134 11.74 -6.30 23.75
C ASP A 134 10.27 -5.95 23.49
N TYR A 135 9.77 -6.07 22.25
CA TYR A 135 8.40 -5.70 21.91
C TYR A 135 7.37 -6.49 22.73
N ASN A 136 7.57 -7.79 22.95
CA ASN A 136 6.58 -8.58 23.68
C ASN A 136 6.49 -8.14 25.15
N GLY A 137 7.63 -7.86 25.79
CA GLY A 137 7.73 -7.43 27.19
C GLY A 137 7.53 -5.93 27.43
N PHE A 138 7.51 -5.11 26.37
CA PHE A 138 7.39 -3.66 26.49
C PHE A 138 6.09 -3.24 27.19
N ASP A 139 6.22 -2.41 28.23
CA ASP A 139 5.10 -1.82 28.95
C ASP A 139 4.75 -0.45 28.35
N SER A 140 3.59 -0.37 27.71
CA SER A 140 3.21 0.81 26.93
C SER A 140 2.62 1.90 27.82
N GLN A 141 3.35 3.01 27.93
CA GLN A 141 2.88 4.22 28.59
C GLN A 141 1.67 4.82 27.87
N LEU A 142 1.56 4.64 26.56
CA LEU A 142 0.38 5.07 25.80
C LEU A 142 -0.87 4.29 26.22
N ILE A 143 -0.77 2.97 26.41
CA ILE A 143 -1.88 2.16 26.93
C ILE A 143 -2.24 2.59 28.36
N ALA A 144 -1.24 2.81 29.21
CA ALA A 144 -1.45 3.26 30.59
C ALA A 144 -2.15 4.63 30.69
N LYS A 145 -1.89 5.55 29.73
CA LYS A 145 -2.60 6.83 29.61
C LYS A 145 -4.05 6.69 29.15
N ASN A 146 -4.43 5.53 28.65
CA ASN A 146 -5.80 5.17 28.26
C ASN A 146 -6.47 6.23 27.35
N PRO A 147 -5.86 6.63 26.20
CA PRO A 147 -6.46 7.63 25.30
C PRO A 147 -7.74 7.12 24.62
N LEU A 148 -8.68 8.03 24.31
CA LEU A 148 -9.90 7.63 23.61
C LEU A 148 -9.59 7.26 22.14
N ILE A 149 -10.03 6.08 21.71
CA ILE A 149 -9.99 5.64 20.31
C ILE A 149 -11.39 5.79 19.68
N SER A 150 -11.49 6.40 18.51
CA SER A 150 -12.72 6.38 17.70
C SER A 150 -12.58 5.38 16.56
N ILE A 151 -13.36 4.31 16.62
CA ILE A 151 -13.41 3.26 15.60
C ILE A 151 -14.40 3.68 14.51
N ILE A 152 -13.96 3.69 13.26
CA ILE A 152 -14.74 4.17 12.12
C ILE A 152 -15.07 3.03 11.18
N ILE A 153 -16.37 2.74 11.06
CA ILE A 153 -16.89 1.61 10.28
C ILE A 153 -17.92 2.13 9.26
N PRO A 154 -17.56 2.25 7.98
CA PRO A 154 -18.53 2.43 6.92
C PRO A 154 -19.21 1.09 6.61
N THR A 155 -20.54 1.05 6.49
CA THR A 155 -21.28 -0.15 6.11
C THR A 155 -22.27 0.12 4.99
N LEU A 156 -22.54 -0.91 4.17
CA LEU A 156 -23.55 -0.88 3.10
C LEU A 156 -24.06 -2.31 2.85
N ASN A 157 -25.30 -2.57 3.24
CA ASN A 157 -26.01 -3.85 3.05
C ASN A 157 -25.30 -5.08 3.65
N ARG A 158 -24.62 -4.93 4.80
CA ARG A 158 -23.79 -5.99 5.42
C ARG A 158 -24.06 -6.24 6.91
N TYR A 159 -25.29 -6.09 7.36
CA TYR A 159 -25.68 -6.27 8.76
C TYR A 159 -25.23 -7.60 9.39
N GLU A 160 -25.22 -8.70 8.63
CA GLU A 160 -24.75 -10.00 9.12
C GLU A 160 -23.27 -9.96 9.55
N TYR A 161 -22.40 -9.44 8.68
CA TYR A 161 -20.97 -9.33 8.97
C TYR A 161 -20.67 -8.23 9.99
N LEU A 162 -21.43 -7.13 9.93
CA LEU A 162 -21.31 -6.05 10.90
C LEU A 162 -21.63 -6.53 12.32
N LYS A 163 -22.58 -7.46 12.48
CA LYS A 163 -22.88 -8.06 13.79
C LYS A 163 -21.66 -8.76 14.37
N ASP A 164 -20.94 -9.54 13.57
CA ASP A 164 -19.71 -10.22 13.99
C ASP A 164 -18.62 -9.20 14.36
N VAL A 165 -18.45 -8.15 13.54
CA VAL A 165 -17.53 -7.04 13.79
C VAL A 165 -17.80 -6.38 15.14
N LEU A 166 -19.05 -5.99 15.41
CA LEU A 166 -19.43 -5.34 16.67
C LEU A 166 -19.27 -6.30 17.86
N THR A 167 -19.56 -7.59 17.69
CA THR A 167 -19.37 -8.61 18.73
C THR A 167 -17.88 -8.84 19.05
N ASP A 168 -17.00 -8.76 18.07
CA ASP A 168 -15.55 -8.84 18.30
C ASP A 168 -15.02 -7.58 19.04
N LEU A 169 -15.61 -6.41 18.78
CA LEU A 169 -15.29 -5.16 19.47
C LEU A 169 -15.68 -5.19 20.96
N GLU A 170 -16.82 -5.79 21.30
CA GLU A 170 -17.22 -6.00 22.72
C GLU A 170 -16.23 -6.86 23.51
N LYS A 171 -15.41 -7.65 22.80
CA LYS A 171 -14.44 -8.57 23.38
C LYS A 171 -13.03 -8.03 23.37
N GLN A 172 -12.78 -6.75 23.10
CA GLN A 172 -11.41 -6.23 23.10
C GLN A 172 -10.86 -6.07 24.53
N ASP A 173 -9.54 -6.19 24.68
CA ASP A 173 -8.82 -5.98 25.95
C ASP A 173 -8.71 -4.49 26.33
N TYR A 174 -8.81 -3.60 25.34
CA TYR A 174 -8.84 -2.16 25.51
C TYR A 174 -10.28 -1.63 25.54
N SER A 175 -10.64 -0.83 26.55
CA SER A 175 -12.03 -0.44 26.81
C SER A 175 -12.38 1.02 26.53
N ASN A 176 -11.39 1.93 26.47
CA ASN A 176 -11.68 3.35 26.25
C ASN A 176 -11.80 3.70 24.76
N PHE A 177 -12.91 3.30 24.16
CA PHE A 177 -13.20 3.57 22.75
C PHE A 177 -14.67 3.90 22.50
N GLU A 178 -14.91 4.58 21.38
CA GLU A 178 -16.24 4.75 20.79
C GLU A 178 -16.27 4.14 19.39
N VAL A 179 -17.46 3.79 18.93
CA VAL A 179 -17.69 3.22 17.60
C VAL A 179 -18.61 4.14 16.81
N ILE A 180 -18.17 4.58 15.64
CA ILE A 180 -18.97 5.40 14.73
C ILE A 180 -19.22 4.58 13.47
N VAL A 181 -20.47 4.19 13.28
CA VAL A 181 -20.94 3.48 12.09
C VAL A 181 -21.63 4.47 11.15
N ILE A 182 -21.16 4.52 9.90
CA ILE A 182 -21.86 5.24 8.83
C ILE A 182 -22.53 4.23 7.92
N ASP A 183 -23.83 4.11 8.07
CA ASP A 183 -24.67 3.14 7.36
C ASP A 183 -25.27 3.76 6.10
N GLN A 184 -24.95 3.16 4.96
CA GLN A 184 -25.43 3.59 3.64
C GLN A 184 -26.51 2.65 3.08
N SER A 185 -26.98 1.71 3.91
CA SER A 185 -27.98 0.71 3.54
C SER A 185 -29.36 1.34 3.46
N GLU A 186 -30.16 0.84 2.51
CA GLU A 186 -31.54 1.23 2.36
C GLU A 186 -32.41 -0.05 2.33
N PRO A 187 -33.32 -0.24 3.30
CA PRO A 187 -33.63 0.66 4.42
C PRO A 187 -32.53 0.70 5.51
N PHE A 188 -32.40 1.86 6.17
CA PHE A 188 -31.58 2.01 7.38
C PHE A 188 -32.27 1.36 8.58
N LYS A 189 -31.57 0.43 9.26
CA LYS A 189 -32.12 -0.35 10.38
C LYS A 189 -31.59 0.16 11.70
N LYS A 190 -32.21 1.23 12.24
CA LYS A 190 -31.75 1.86 13.49
C LYS A 190 -31.73 0.87 14.67
N GLU A 191 -32.70 -0.04 14.74
CA GLU A 191 -32.88 -1.00 15.82
C GLU A 191 -31.73 -2.01 15.90
N PHE A 192 -31.08 -2.32 14.77
CA PHE A 192 -29.93 -3.23 14.70
C PHE A 192 -28.84 -2.85 15.70
N TYR A 193 -28.61 -1.54 15.87
CA TYR A 193 -27.50 -0.99 16.64
C TYR A 193 -27.74 -0.97 18.16
N THR A 194 -28.99 -1.19 18.62
CA THR A 194 -29.38 -1.01 20.03
C THR A 194 -28.96 -2.15 20.96
N SER A 195 -28.60 -3.30 20.40
CA SER A 195 -28.34 -4.52 21.17
C SER A 195 -26.88 -4.68 21.65
N PHE A 196 -25.97 -3.84 21.17
CA PHE A 196 -24.54 -3.94 21.46
C PHE A 196 -24.15 -3.10 22.69
N LYS A 197 -23.31 -3.66 23.56
CA LYS A 197 -22.74 -3.03 24.76
C LYS A 197 -21.51 -2.19 24.39
N LEU A 198 -21.69 -1.29 23.44
CA LEU A 198 -20.65 -0.40 22.92
C LEU A 198 -21.09 1.05 23.05
N ASN A 199 -20.14 1.95 23.26
CA ASN A 199 -20.37 3.38 23.04
C ASN A 199 -20.47 3.63 21.52
N LEU A 200 -21.64 3.34 20.95
CA LEU A 200 -21.86 3.27 19.51
C LEU A 200 -22.79 4.38 19.04
N THR A 201 -22.34 5.10 18.01
CA THR A 201 -23.15 6.05 17.24
C THR A 201 -23.32 5.52 15.82
N ALA A 202 -24.56 5.31 15.39
CA ALA A 202 -24.88 4.92 14.00
C ALA A 202 -25.60 6.06 13.29
N LEU A 203 -25.10 6.45 12.12
CA LEU A 203 -25.68 7.49 11.29
C LEU A 203 -25.99 6.98 9.90
N TYR A 204 -27.14 7.39 9.37
CA TYR A 204 -27.50 7.12 7.99
C TYR A 204 -26.81 8.11 7.04
N GLN A 205 -26.29 7.60 5.93
CA GLN A 205 -25.78 8.39 4.82
C GLN A 205 -26.41 7.94 3.51
N GLU A 206 -27.17 8.82 2.87
CA GLU A 206 -27.85 8.54 1.61
C GLU A 206 -26.88 8.30 0.45
N GLU A 207 -25.85 9.16 0.31
CA GLU A 207 -24.85 8.99 -0.73
C GLU A 207 -23.98 7.76 -0.43
N LYS A 208 -24.07 6.73 -1.26
CA LYS A 208 -23.24 5.52 -1.15
C LYS A 208 -21.81 5.79 -1.63
N ALA A 209 -20.96 6.26 -0.71
CA ALA A 209 -19.62 6.80 -0.92
C ALA A 209 -18.73 6.52 0.31
N LEU A 210 -17.67 5.72 0.11
CA LEU A 210 -16.81 5.21 1.18
C LEU A 210 -15.96 6.32 1.81
N TRP A 211 -15.35 7.18 1.00
CA TRP A 211 -14.47 8.23 1.53
C TRP A 211 -15.29 9.31 2.22
N LEU A 212 -16.49 9.61 1.71
CA LEU A 212 -17.46 10.46 2.38
C LEU A 212 -17.84 9.89 3.74
N ALA A 213 -18.18 8.60 3.81
CA ALA A 213 -18.55 7.94 5.05
C ALA A 213 -17.41 8.02 6.08
N ARG A 214 -16.17 7.66 5.70
CA ARG A 214 -15.01 7.82 6.58
C ARG A 214 -14.82 9.29 6.99
N ASN A 215 -14.92 10.24 6.08
CA ASN A 215 -14.74 11.67 6.36
C ASN A 215 -15.80 12.22 7.33
N VAL A 216 -17.06 11.80 7.21
CA VAL A 216 -18.15 12.17 8.13
C VAL A 216 -17.85 11.65 9.53
N ALA A 217 -17.52 10.36 9.66
CA ALA A 217 -17.18 9.76 10.93
C ALA A 217 -15.94 10.40 11.58
N ILE A 218 -14.89 10.69 10.80
CA ILE A 218 -13.67 11.33 11.32
C ILE A 218 -13.98 12.69 11.93
N ARG A 219 -14.84 13.51 11.31
CA ARG A 219 -15.22 14.82 11.85
C ARG A 219 -16.02 14.73 13.14
N GLN A 220 -16.83 13.68 13.29
CA GLN A 220 -17.68 13.47 14.47
C GLN A 220 -16.97 12.73 15.61
N SER A 221 -15.84 12.08 15.30
CA SER A 221 -15.01 11.41 16.29
C SER A 221 -14.59 12.34 17.42
N LYS A 222 -14.46 11.80 18.63
CA LYS A 222 -14.00 12.48 19.84
C LYS A 222 -12.62 12.00 20.29
N GLY A 223 -12.22 10.81 19.86
CA GLY A 223 -10.95 10.19 20.22
C GLY A 223 -9.74 10.92 19.67
N ASP A 224 -8.63 10.83 20.40
CA ASP A 224 -7.32 11.33 19.97
C ASP A 224 -6.72 10.45 18.87
N TYR A 225 -7.19 9.20 18.79
CA TYR A 225 -6.80 8.21 17.80
C TYR A 225 -8.00 7.77 16.98
N ILE A 226 -7.75 7.53 15.70
CA ILE A 226 -8.72 7.02 14.74
C ILE A 226 -8.30 5.60 14.37
N LEU A 227 -9.23 4.66 14.54
CA LEU A 227 -9.06 3.27 14.13
C LEU A 227 -9.99 2.97 12.96
N LEU A 228 -9.43 2.90 11.76
CA LEU A 228 -10.21 2.63 10.56
C LEU A 228 -10.41 1.13 10.40
N PHE A 229 -11.66 0.70 10.31
CA PHE A 229 -12.04 -0.72 10.28
C PHE A 229 -13.09 -0.99 9.20
N ASP A 230 -13.10 -2.21 8.64
CA ASP A 230 -14.10 -2.63 7.65
C ASP A 230 -15.21 -3.47 8.30
N ASP A 231 -16.37 -3.48 7.66
CA ASP A 231 -17.58 -4.20 8.10
C ASP A 231 -17.57 -5.72 7.83
N ASP A 232 -16.55 -6.25 7.15
CA ASP A 232 -16.42 -7.67 6.76
C ASP A 232 -15.12 -8.32 7.29
N SER A 233 -14.80 -8.04 8.56
CA SER A 233 -13.52 -8.40 9.19
C SER A 233 -13.67 -9.07 10.55
N ARG A 234 -12.70 -9.92 10.91
CA ARG A 234 -12.59 -10.54 12.24
C ARG A 234 -11.25 -10.18 12.87
N ILE A 235 -11.24 -9.95 14.19
CA ILE A 235 -10.06 -9.48 14.94
C ILE A 235 -9.83 -10.32 16.20
N GLU A 236 -8.60 -10.30 16.71
CA GLU A 236 -8.23 -10.97 17.96
C GLU A 236 -8.52 -10.07 19.19
N HIS A 237 -8.54 -10.67 20.38
CA HIS A 237 -8.86 -9.99 21.66
C HIS A 237 -7.95 -8.77 21.94
N ASN A 238 -6.69 -8.85 21.56
CA ASN A 238 -5.66 -7.84 21.82
C ASN A 238 -5.41 -6.90 20.62
N TRP A 239 -6.32 -6.85 19.65
CA TRP A 239 -6.07 -6.14 18.39
C TRP A 239 -5.84 -4.63 18.61
N MET A 240 -6.64 -3.99 19.46
CA MET A 240 -6.48 -2.56 19.75
C MET A 240 -5.23 -2.26 20.58
N SER A 241 -4.94 -3.05 21.62
CA SER A 241 -3.75 -2.87 22.44
C SER A 241 -2.47 -3.05 21.63
N GLN A 242 -2.43 -3.98 20.67
CA GLN A 242 -1.29 -4.16 19.76
C GLN A 242 -1.05 -2.96 18.85
N HIS A 243 -2.11 -2.28 18.40
CA HIS A 243 -1.96 -1.05 17.65
C HIS A 243 -1.35 0.08 18.49
N LEU A 244 -1.90 0.34 19.69
CA LEU A 244 -1.38 1.36 20.61
C LEU A 244 0.08 1.06 20.99
N LYS A 245 0.38 -0.18 21.35
CA LYS A 245 1.72 -0.64 21.71
C LYS A 245 2.74 -0.39 20.60
N THR A 246 2.35 -0.62 19.34
CA THR A 246 3.22 -0.35 18.18
C THR A 246 3.48 1.14 18.00
N LEU A 247 2.48 2.00 18.19
CA LEU A 247 2.69 3.45 18.12
C LEU A 247 3.70 3.92 19.17
N ASP A 248 3.57 3.41 20.39
CA ASP A 248 4.44 3.77 21.51
C ASP A 248 5.86 3.23 21.34
N PHE A 249 5.99 1.91 21.12
CA PHE A 249 7.30 1.23 21.03
C PHE A 249 8.19 1.81 19.93
N PHE A 250 7.63 2.11 18.75
CA PHE A 250 8.41 2.63 17.61
C PHE A 250 8.40 4.15 17.51
N ASN A 251 7.75 4.85 18.44
CA ASN A 251 7.40 6.26 18.31
C ASN A 251 6.81 6.55 16.92
N ALA A 252 5.80 5.78 16.54
CA ALA A 252 5.15 5.85 15.23
C ALA A 252 3.89 6.73 15.26
N ASP A 253 3.45 7.16 14.09
CA ASP A 253 2.25 7.97 13.89
C ASP A 253 1.07 7.14 13.39
N LEU A 254 1.37 6.06 12.66
CA LEU A 254 0.42 5.08 12.15
C LEU A 254 0.88 3.65 12.44
N SER A 255 -0.07 2.80 12.79
CA SER A 255 0.10 1.36 12.95
C SER A 255 -0.83 0.65 11.97
N SER A 256 -0.29 0.21 10.84
CA SER A 256 -1.02 -0.54 9.81
C SER A 256 -0.97 -2.02 10.12
N GLY A 257 -2.08 -2.61 10.55
CA GLY A 257 -2.16 -4.02 10.87
C GLY A 257 -2.13 -4.89 9.61
N VAL A 258 -1.78 -6.17 9.76
CA VAL A 258 -1.72 -7.10 8.63
C VAL A 258 -3.08 -7.74 8.34
N SER A 259 -3.48 -7.74 7.07
CA SER A 259 -4.75 -8.30 6.62
C SER A 259 -4.57 -9.67 5.99
N ILE A 260 -5.06 -10.69 6.68
CA ILE A 260 -5.04 -12.08 6.25
C ILE A 260 -6.33 -12.39 5.51
N SER A 261 -6.23 -12.96 4.31
CA SER A 261 -7.39 -13.42 3.54
C SER A 261 -7.46 -14.94 3.54
N LYS A 262 -8.61 -15.53 3.90
CA LYS A 262 -8.87 -16.98 3.74
C LYS A 262 -8.92 -17.41 2.28
N VAL A 263 -9.24 -16.48 1.38
CA VAL A 263 -9.38 -16.70 -0.06
C VAL A 263 -8.39 -15.79 -0.80
N GLY A 264 -7.55 -16.38 -1.65
CA GLY A 264 -6.67 -15.67 -2.57
C GLY A 264 -5.21 -16.10 -2.54
N ASP A 265 -4.34 -15.14 -2.85
CA ASP A 265 -2.89 -15.34 -2.99
C ASP A 265 -2.21 -15.64 -1.65
N LYS A 266 -1.00 -16.23 -1.75
CA LYS A 266 -0.14 -16.52 -0.59
C LYS A 266 0.08 -15.27 0.26
N ILE A 267 -0.05 -15.41 1.58
CA ILE A 267 0.25 -14.35 2.54
C ILE A 267 1.69 -13.86 2.31
N PRO A 268 1.91 -12.55 2.11
CA PRO A 268 3.25 -12.02 1.91
C PRO A 268 4.13 -12.31 3.12
N ALA A 269 5.38 -12.73 2.89
CA ALA A 269 6.31 -13.06 3.97
C ALA A 269 6.57 -11.89 4.93
N HIS A 270 6.51 -10.65 4.43
CA HIS A 270 6.70 -9.45 5.24
C HIS A 270 5.55 -9.16 6.21
N TYR A 271 4.44 -9.89 6.16
CA TYR A 271 3.38 -9.77 7.17
C TYR A 271 3.74 -10.49 8.48
N ALA A 272 4.90 -11.14 8.55
CA ALA A 272 5.37 -11.87 9.72
C ALA A 272 6.29 -11.05 10.65
N TYR A 273 6.69 -9.84 10.26
CA TYR A 273 7.61 -8.99 11.02
C TYR A 273 7.26 -7.51 10.85
N PHE A 274 7.75 -6.65 11.75
CA PHE A 274 7.56 -5.21 11.63
C PHE A 274 8.36 -4.64 10.47
N LYS A 275 7.80 -3.68 9.75
CA LYS A 275 8.47 -3.00 8.64
C LYS A 275 7.90 -1.59 8.49
N ILE A 276 8.66 -0.64 7.96
CA ILE A 276 8.07 0.59 7.43
C ILE A 276 7.06 0.23 6.34
N SER A 277 5.82 0.66 6.55
CA SER A 277 4.71 0.30 5.68
C SER A 277 4.78 1.12 4.39
N ASP A 278 4.85 0.44 3.25
CA ASP A 278 4.74 1.02 1.91
C ASP A 278 3.30 1.03 1.38
N GLN A 279 2.34 0.70 2.25
CA GLN A 279 0.90 0.72 1.99
C GLN A 279 0.13 1.12 3.25
N LEU A 280 -1.08 1.63 3.04
CA LEU A 280 -2.06 1.85 4.09
C LEU A 280 -3.25 0.95 3.81
N ASP A 281 -3.71 0.19 4.79
CA ASP A 281 -4.96 -0.56 4.72
C ASP A 281 -5.99 0.18 5.59
N THR A 282 -6.89 0.94 4.97
CA THR A 282 -7.91 1.68 5.75
C THR A 282 -8.95 0.76 6.39
N GLY A 283 -8.87 -0.55 6.18
CA GLY A 283 -9.64 -1.52 6.94
C GLY A 283 -8.93 -2.03 8.20
N ASN A 284 -7.67 -1.67 8.44
CA ASN A 284 -6.89 -2.14 9.60
C ASN A 284 -5.73 -1.17 9.93
N VAL A 285 -6.05 0.05 10.36
CA VAL A 285 -5.03 1.04 10.73
C VAL A 285 -5.46 1.94 11.88
N LEU A 286 -4.59 2.04 12.88
CA LEU A 286 -4.66 3.06 13.93
C LEU A 286 -3.76 4.23 13.57
N LEU A 287 -4.25 5.46 13.73
CA LEU A 287 -3.46 6.66 13.49
C LEU A 287 -3.88 7.82 14.42
N LYS A 288 -2.93 8.73 14.70
CA LYS A 288 -3.21 9.96 15.44
C LYS A 288 -4.22 10.82 14.67
N LYS A 289 -5.28 11.29 15.33
CA LYS A 289 -6.30 12.14 14.70
C LYS A 289 -5.74 13.45 14.16
N ALA A 290 -4.69 13.98 14.79
CA ALA A 290 -3.99 15.20 14.36
C ALA A 290 -3.47 15.12 12.91
N ILE A 291 -3.19 13.93 12.38
CA ILE A 291 -2.77 13.76 10.98
C ILE A 291 -3.82 14.31 10.02
N PHE A 292 -5.11 14.09 10.29
CA PHE A 292 -6.18 14.63 9.44
C PHE A 292 -6.24 16.16 9.45
N LYS A 293 -5.82 16.81 10.55
CA LYS A 293 -5.71 18.27 10.64
C LYS A 293 -4.59 18.81 9.76
N ASP A 294 -3.48 18.08 9.72
CA ASP A 294 -2.29 18.50 8.98
C ASP A 294 -2.42 18.24 7.47
N ILE A 295 -2.78 17.01 7.07
CA ILE A 295 -2.77 16.62 5.64
C ILE A 295 -4.14 16.60 4.99
N GLY A 296 -5.22 16.87 5.74
CA GLY A 296 -6.61 16.85 5.29
C GLY A 296 -7.21 15.43 5.22
N LEU A 297 -8.53 15.39 5.01
CA LEU A 297 -9.35 14.17 4.95
C LEU A 297 -9.09 13.31 3.70
N PHE A 298 -9.83 12.22 3.51
CA PHE A 298 -9.69 11.39 2.31
C PHE A 298 -10.16 12.14 1.05
N ASP A 299 -9.42 11.99 -0.05
CA ASP A 299 -9.75 12.62 -1.33
C ASP A 299 -10.94 11.93 -2.00
N ARG A 300 -12.07 12.66 -2.10
CA ARG A 300 -13.27 12.13 -2.75
C ARG A 300 -13.14 11.96 -4.26
N GLN A 301 -12.01 12.33 -4.89
CA GLN A 301 -11.72 11.93 -6.27
C GLN A 301 -11.59 10.40 -6.44
N PHE A 302 -11.38 9.66 -5.35
CA PHE A 302 -11.26 8.20 -5.36
C PHE A 302 -12.58 7.46 -5.06
N GLU A 303 -13.69 8.18 -4.93
CA GLU A 303 -15.00 7.58 -4.68
C GLU A 303 -15.38 6.58 -5.77
N LYS A 304 -15.89 5.42 -5.32
CA LYS A 304 -16.30 4.30 -6.20
C LYS A 304 -15.18 3.82 -7.13
N GLN A 305 -13.91 4.08 -6.78
CA GLN A 305 -12.74 3.67 -7.54
C GLN A 305 -11.63 3.10 -6.63
N ARG A 306 -10.36 3.15 -7.03
CA ARG A 306 -9.21 2.54 -6.33
C ARG A 306 -8.16 3.57 -6.01
N MET A 307 -7.19 3.19 -5.19
CA MET A 307 -6.03 4.00 -4.79
C MET A 307 -6.32 5.06 -3.73
N GLY A 308 -7.52 5.12 -3.13
CA GLY A 308 -7.75 6.09 -2.04
C GLY A 308 -6.97 5.75 -0.77
N ASP A 309 -6.84 4.46 -0.39
CA ASP A 309 -5.96 4.06 0.73
C ASP A 309 -4.50 4.42 0.41
N GLY A 310 -4.09 4.06 -0.81
CA GLY A 310 -2.76 4.31 -1.34
C GLY A 310 -2.45 5.80 -1.49
N GLU A 311 -3.46 6.65 -1.64
CA GLU A 311 -3.30 8.09 -1.74
C GLU A 311 -3.12 8.73 -0.37
N PHE A 312 -3.95 8.38 0.61
CA PHE A 312 -3.81 8.88 1.96
C PHE A 312 -2.50 8.40 2.60
N GLY A 313 -2.15 7.13 2.41
CA GLY A 313 -0.87 6.58 2.87
C GLY A 313 0.33 7.29 2.26
N LEU A 314 0.25 7.66 0.97
CA LEU A 314 1.32 8.41 0.32
C LEU A 314 1.41 9.85 0.85
N ARG A 315 0.27 10.52 1.07
CA ARG A 315 0.28 11.85 1.70
C ARG A 315 0.88 11.81 3.10
N ALA A 316 0.54 10.80 3.90
CA ALA A 316 1.14 10.61 5.23
C ALA A 316 2.67 10.45 5.12
N PHE A 317 3.14 9.58 4.22
CA PHE A 317 4.58 9.40 3.97
C PHE A 317 5.28 10.70 3.55
N LEU A 318 4.70 11.45 2.59
CA LEU A 318 5.30 12.68 2.08
C LEU A 318 5.41 13.78 3.15
N ASN A 319 4.52 13.79 4.15
CA ASN A 319 4.56 14.72 5.28
C ASN A 319 5.36 14.17 6.48
N GLY A 320 6.14 13.10 6.29
CA GLY A 320 7.08 12.61 7.30
C GLY A 320 6.51 11.68 8.37
N TYR A 321 5.21 11.36 8.31
CA TYR A 321 4.59 10.47 9.28
C TYR A 321 5.13 9.04 9.20
N LYS A 322 5.50 8.48 10.35
CA LYS A 322 6.05 7.13 10.48
C LYS A 322 4.93 6.10 10.55
N ASN A 323 4.80 5.28 9.50
CA ASN A 323 3.81 4.21 9.41
C ASN A 323 4.48 2.84 9.54
N ILE A 324 4.07 2.06 10.53
CA ILE A 324 4.61 0.73 10.81
C ILE A 324 3.60 -0.35 10.42
N SER A 325 4.05 -1.32 9.63
CA SER A 325 3.32 -2.57 9.40
C SER A 325 3.41 -3.43 10.65
N ASN A 326 2.27 -3.75 11.25
CA ASN A 326 2.14 -4.41 12.53
C ASN A 326 1.67 -5.87 12.36
N PRO A 327 2.56 -6.86 12.53
CA PRO A 327 2.21 -8.27 12.39
C PRO A 327 1.37 -8.80 13.56
N TYR A 328 1.27 -8.08 14.69
CA TYR A 328 0.50 -8.48 15.86
C TYR A 328 -0.94 -7.95 15.83
N ALA A 329 -1.21 -6.84 15.15
CA ALA A 329 -2.57 -6.35 14.91
C ALA A 329 -3.18 -6.99 13.65
N LYS A 330 -3.44 -8.30 13.73
CA LYS A 330 -3.98 -9.07 12.61
C LYS A 330 -5.48 -8.85 12.44
N ARG A 331 -5.89 -8.77 11.19
CA ARG A 331 -7.30 -8.81 10.79
C ARG A 331 -7.51 -9.92 9.78
N LEU A 332 -8.54 -10.73 9.97
CA LEU A 332 -9.03 -11.64 8.96
C LEU A 332 -10.08 -10.92 8.09
N HIS A 333 -9.72 -10.60 6.84
CA HIS A 333 -10.64 -9.98 5.88
C HIS A 333 -11.39 -11.07 5.10
N LEU A 334 -12.71 -11.13 5.27
CA LEU A 334 -13.55 -12.19 4.72
C LEU A 334 -13.78 -12.06 3.20
N LYS A 335 -13.60 -10.86 2.62
CA LYS A 335 -13.79 -10.56 1.19
C LYS A 335 -15.16 -11.01 0.68
N VAL A 336 -16.21 -10.64 1.40
CA VAL A 336 -17.58 -11.11 1.12
C VAL A 336 -18.04 -10.67 -0.28
N ASN A 337 -18.78 -11.54 -0.98
CA ASN A 337 -19.10 -11.36 -2.40
C ASN A 337 -20.24 -10.36 -2.68
N SER A 338 -20.97 -9.94 -1.64
CA SER A 338 -22.15 -9.07 -1.72
C SER A 338 -22.05 -7.87 -0.76
N GLY A 339 -22.78 -6.80 -1.06
CA GLY A 339 -22.79 -5.58 -0.27
C GLY A 339 -21.51 -4.75 -0.44
N GLY A 340 -21.46 -3.60 0.23
CA GLY A 340 -20.37 -2.64 0.09
C GLY A 340 -20.29 -2.04 -1.31
N LEU A 341 -19.16 -1.42 -1.67
CA LEU A 341 -18.98 -0.90 -3.03
C LEU A 341 -18.88 -2.00 -4.09
N ARG A 342 -18.93 -3.30 -3.73
CA ARG A 342 -18.94 -4.44 -4.67
C ARG A 342 -20.24 -4.49 -5.49
N ASP A 343 -21.32 -3.94 -4.95
CA ASP A 343 -22.60 -3.76 -5.65
C ASP A 343 -22.52 -2.70 -6.77
N MET A 344 -21.45 -1.89 -6.80
CA MET A 344 -21.34 -0.72 -7.68
C MET A 344 -20.39 -0.88 -8.88
N GLY A 345 -19.77 -2.05 -9.09
CA GLY A 345 -18.97 -2.26 -10.30
C GLY A 345 -17.89 -3.34 -10.27
N SER A 346 -16.85 -3.15 -11.10
CA SER A 346 -15.64 -3.99 -11.14
C SER A 346 -14.59 -3.42 -10.21
N TRP A 347 -14.03 -4.27 -9.35
CA TRP A 347 -12.98 -3.88 -8.40
C TRP A 347 -11.55 -4.13 -8.92
N ASP A 348 -11.39 -4.58 -10.16
CA ASP A 348 -10.06 -4.70 -10.77
C ASP A 348 -9.60 -3.32 -11.27
N ALA A 349 -8.50 -2.80 -10.73
CA ALA A 349 -7.96 -1.49 -11.08
C ALA A 349 -7.46 -1.43 -12.54
N PHE A 350 -7.10 -2.59 -13.13
CA PHE A 350 -6.45 -2.70 -14.43
C PHE A 350 -7.23 -3.55 -15.44
N ARG A 351 -8.37 -4.13 -15.04
CA ARG A 351 -9.27 -4.87 -15.94
C ARG A 351 -10.69 -4.35 -15.89
N THR A 352 -11.30 -4.32 -17.06
CA THR A 352 -12.64 -3.79 -17.25
C THR A 352 -13.63 -4.93 -17.46
N LYS A 353 -14.85 -4.78 -16.92
CA LYS A 353 -15.95 -5.72 -17.21
C LYS A 353 -16.52 -5.49 -18.61
N HIS A 354 -16.45 -4.26 -19.12
CA HIS A 354 -16.97 -3.87 -20.42
C HIS A 354 -15.86 -3.47 -21.41
N LEU A 355 -16.13 -3.67 -22.70
CA LEU A 355 -15.15 -3.57 -23.78
C LEU A 355 -14.56 -2.16 -23.96
N PHE A 356 -15.31 -1.09 -23.65
CA PHE A 356 -14.88 0.30 -23.88
C PHE A 356 -14.62 1.10 -22.60
N GLN A 357 -14.63 0.43 -21.44
CA GLN A 357 -14.31 1.10 -20.17
C GLN A 357 -12.82 1.50 -20.12
N PRO A 358 -12.48 2.58 -19.38
CA PRO A 358 -11.10 3.03 -19.23
C PRO A 358 -10.23 1.95 -18.56
N ARG A 359 -9.00 1.78 -19.05
CA ARG A 359 -7.99 0.85 -18.50
C ARG A 359 -6.66 1.58 -18.31
N PRO A 360 -6.08 1.62 -17.09
CA PRO A 360 -6.71 1.28 -15.81
C PRO A 360 -7.92 2.18 -15.54
N ILE A 361 -8.62 1.98 -14.43
CA ILE A 361 -9.63 2.94 -14.02
C ILE A 361 -9.00 4.33 -13.80
N PRO A 362 -9.73 5.45 -14.03
CA PRO A 362 -9.13 6.78 -14.10
C PRO A 362 -8.38 7.23 -12.84
N SER A 363 -8.86 6.87 -11.65
CA SER A 363 -8.20 7.15 -10.36
C SER A 363 -6.77 6.63 -10.26
N VAL A 364 -6.43 5.51 -10.92
CA VAL A 364 -5.06 4.99 -10.93
C VAL A 364 -4.12 5.97 -11.61
N LEU A 365 -4.50 6.46 -12.80
CA LEU A 365 -3.70 7.44 -13.53
C LEU A 365 -3.76 8.83 -12.90
N TYR A 366 -4.86 9.18 -12.26
CA TYR A 366 -4.94 10.39 -11.45
C TYR A 366 -3.89 10.36 -10.32
N PHE A 367 -3.87 9.30 -9.51
CA PHE A 367 -2.89 9.08 -8.45
C PHE A 367 -1.45 9.09 -8.99
N PHE A 368 -1.16 8.30 -10.03
CA PHE A 368 0.20 8.21 -10.58
C PHE A 368 0.69 9.55 -11.14
N ARG A 369 -0.16 10.27 -11.87
CA ARG A 369 0.25 11.54 -12.49
C ARG A 369 0.36 12.66 -11.48
N ARG A 370 -0.50 12.68 -10.44
CA ARG A 370 -0.47 13.68 -9.38
C ARG A 370 0.82 13.60 -8.57
N TYR A 371 1.24 12.40 -8.18
CA TYR A 371 2.34 12.24 -7.22
C TYR A 371 3.68 11.83 -7.85
N PHE A 372 3.67 11.09 -8.96
CA PHE A 372 4.90 10.57 -9.59
C PHE A 372 5.20 11.24 -10.94
N GLY A 373 4.27 12.02 -11.47
CA GLY A 373 4.41 12.70 -12.74
C GLY A 373 4.20 11.84 -13.99
N LYS A 374 4.27 12.49 -15.15
CA LYS A 374 3.91 11.90 -16.45
C LYS A 374 4.79 10.72 -16.85
N ARG A 375 6.12 10.82 -16.64
CA ARG A 375 7.09 9.81 -17.10
C ARG A 375 6.90 8.48 -16.35
N GLN A 376 6.80 8.54 -15.04
CA GLN A 376 6.60 7.38 -14.16
C GLN A 376 5.23 6.74 -14.41
N SER A 377 4.19 7.54 -14.67
CA SER A 377 2.87 7.04 -15.05
C SER A 377 2.92 6.23 -16.35
N ILE A 378 3.66 6.69 -17.36
CA ILE A 378 3.85 5.95 -18.61
C ILE A 378 4.63 4.65 -18.37
N LEU A 379 5.71 4.69 -17.59
CA LEU A 379 6.45 3.47 -17.23
C LEU A 379 5.58 2.48 -16.48
N SER A 380 4.70 2.96 -15.61
CA SER A 380 3.73 2.09 -14.93
C SER A 380 2.75 1.45 -15.92
N LEU A 381 2.21 2.20 -16.89
CA LEU A 381 1.33 1.66 -17.92
C LEU A 381 2.03 0.60 -18.77
N LEU A 382 3.26 0.88 -19.23
CA LEU A 382 4.08 -0.06 -20.00
C LEU A 382 4.36 -1.35 -19.23
N ARG A 383 4.43 -1.26 -17.90
CA ARG A 383 4.67 -2.41 -17.02
C ARG A 383 3.39 -3.21 -16.75
N THR A 384 2.27 -2.55 -16.47
CA THR A 384 1.06 -3.21 -15.94
C THR A 384 0.02 -3.57 -16.99
N VAL A 385 -0.18 -2.71 -18.01
CA VAL A 385 -1.24 -2.90 -19.02
C VAL A 385 -1.03 -4.17 -19.83
N PRO A 386 0.17 -4.52 -20.34
CA PRO A 386 0.36 -5.75 -21.09
C PRO A 386 -0.02 -7.01 -20.30
N ILE A 387 0.26 -7.01 -18.99
CA ILE A 387 -0.01 -8.14 -18.08
C ILE A 387 -1.50 -8.18 -17.69
N SER A 388 -2.22 -7.05 -17.74
CA SER A 388 -3.63 -7.00 -17.36
C SER A 388 -4.56 -7.59 -18.41
N ILE A 389 -4.10 -7.74 -19.66
CA ILE A 389 -4.86 -8.34 -20.77
C ILE A 389 -5.21 -9.81 -20.47
N LEU A 390 -4.31 -10.52 -19.80
CA LEU A 390 -4.44 -11.92 -19.43
C LEU A 390 -5.36 -12.12 -18.22
N PRO A 391 -6.45 -12.90 -18.29
CA PRO A 391 -7.23 -13.30 -17.13
C PRO A 391 -6.37 -14.05 -16.10
N TYR A 392 -6.65 -13.87 -14.80
CA TYR A 392 -5.81 -14.41 -13.73
C TYR A 392 -5.65 -15.94 -13.79
N ARG A 393 -6.74 -16.65 -14.14
CA ARG A 393 -6.77 -18.12 -14.30
C ARG A 393 -5.78 -18.68 -15.31
N PHE A 394 -5.29 -17.86 -16.25
CA PHE A 394 -4.38 -18.31 -17.31
C PHE A 394 -2.91 -17.93 -17.04
N LYS A 395 -2.59 -17.19 -15.97
CA LYS A 395 -1.22 -16.76 -15.67
C LYS A 395 -0.24 -17.91 -15.38
N GLY A 396 -0.73 -19.10 -15.03
CA GLY A 396 0.10 -20.29 -14.76
C GLY A 396 0.28 -21.25 -15.95
N ASN A 397 -0.46 -21.08 -17.05
CA ASN A 397 -0.47 -22.04 -18.16
C ASN A 397 0.41 -21.54 -19.32
N LYS A 398 1.60 -22.14 -19.48
CA LYS A 398 2.62 -21.72 -20.46
C LYS A 398 2.10 -21.65 -21.92
N PRO A 399 1.39 -22.67 -22.46
CA PRO A 399 0.73 -22.57 -23.76
C PRO A 399 -0.27 -21.41 -23.87
N MET A 400 -1.10 -21.20 -22.84
CA MET A 400 -2.07 -20.11 -22.82
C MET A 400 -1.40 -18.73 -22.78
N LEU A 401 -0.18 -18.60 -22.26
CA LEU A 401 0.59 -17.35 -22.33
C LEU A 401 0.94 -16.98 -23.79
N ILE A 402 1.23 -17.96 -24.65
CA ILE A 402 1.54 -17.72 -26.08
C ILE A 402 0.28 -17.29 -26.83
N VAL A 403 -0.82 -18.03 -26.67
CA VAL A 403 -2.13 -17.69 -27.27
C VAL A 403 -2.57 -16.30 -26.82
N SER A 404 -2.37 -15.99 -25.55
CA SER A 404 -2.72 -14.67 -25.02
C SER A 404 -1.79 -13.55 -25.50
N GLY A 405 -0.54 -13.85 -25.87
CA GLY A 405 0.35 -12.93 -26.55
C GLY A 405 -0.21 -12.50 -27.91
N VAL A 406 -0.79 -13.43 -28.67
CA VAL A 406 -1.48 -13.14 -29.94
C VAL A 406 -2.72 -12.27 -29.70
N PHE A 407 -3.57 -12.65 -28.74
CA PHE A 407 -4.73 -11.81 -28.38
C PHE A 407 -4.34 -10.43 -27.86
N ALA A 408 -3.22 -10.30 -27.14
CA ALA A 408 -2.73 -9.01 -26.66
C ALA A 408 -2.33 -8.08 -27.82
N VAL A 409 -1.73 -8.61 -28.89
CA VAL A 409 -1.43 -7.83 -30.10
C VAL A 409 -2.70 -7.46 -30.84
N LEU A 410 -3.63 -8.41 -31.04
CA LEU A 410 -4.92 -8.18 -31.70
C LEU A 410 -5.78 -7.14 -30.97
N LEU A 411 -5.83 -7.19 -29.64
CA LEU A 411 -6.59 -6.25 -28.81
C LEU A 411 -5.84 -4.95 -28.53
N SER A 412 -4.60 -4.81 -29.01
CA SER A 412 -3.74 -3.67 -28.70
C SER A 412 -4.33 -2.31 -29.13
N PRO A 413 -5.02 -2.17 -30.29
CA PRO A 413 -5.68 -0.91 -30.65
C PRO A 413 -6.80 -0.55 -29.67
N LEU A 414 -7.64 -1.52 -29.31
CA LEU A 414 -8.73 -1.32 -28.35
C LEU A 414 -8.18 -0.94 -26.97
N ILE A 415 -7.15 -1.65 -26.49
CA ILE A 415 -6.51 -1.38 -25.20
C ILE A 415 -5.89 0.02 -25.20
N LEU A 416 -5.27 0.43 -26.31
CA LEU A 416 -4.75 1.78 -26.45
C LEU A 416 -5.87 2.82 -26.32
N LEU A 417 -7.03 2.61 -26.96
CA LEU A 417 -8.20 3.48 -26.79
C LEU A 417 -8.68 3.52 -25.33
N GLN A 418 -8.73 2.37 -24.64
CA GLN A 418 -9.08 2.32 -23.21
C GLN A 418 -8.08 3.11 -22.34
N VAL A 419 -6.78 3.03 -22.64
CA VAL A 419 -5.72 3.77 -21.95
C VAL A 419 -5.82 5.26 -22.22
N LEU A 420 -6.04 5.67 -23.47
CA LEU A 420 -6.24 7.08 -23.85
C LEU A 420 -7.49 7.66 -23.17
N ARG A 421 -8.59 6.90 -23.10
CA ARG A 421 -9.80 7.29 -22.36
C ARG A 421 -9.52 7.46 -20.87
N SER A 422 -8.81 6.50 -20.26
CA SER A 422 -8.40 6.61 -18.85
C SER A 422 -7.53 7.84 -18.60
N TRP A 423 -6.56 8.08 -19.50
CA TRP A 423 -5.66 9.23 -19.43
C TRP A 423 -6.43 10.56 -19.52
N TYR A 424 -7.39 10.66 -20.43
CA TYR A 424 -8.25 11.83 -20.57
C TYR A 424 -9.09 12.08 -19.32
N LEU A 425 -9.75 11.05 -18.78
CA LEU A 425 -10.54 11.17 -17.56
C LEU A 425 -9.67 11.51 -16.33
N ALA A 426 -8.45 10.97 -16.26
CA ALA A 426 -7.48 11.35 -15.25
C ALA A 426 -7.02 12.81 -15.40
N SER A 427 -6.84 13.32 -16.63
CA SER A 427 -6.58 14.74 -16.86
C SER A 427 -7.72 15.62 -16.35
N LYS A 428 -8.97 15.21 -16.59
CA LYS A 428 -10.13 15.94 -16.05
C LYS A 428 -10.09 16.01 -14.52
N LYS A 429 -9.80 14.88 -13.85
CA LYS A 429 -9.62 14.85 -12.38
C LYS A 429 -8.47 15.73 -11.89
N LEU A 430 -7.34 15.77 -12.62
CA LEU A 430 -6.22 16.65 -12.29
C LEU A 430 -6.62 18.13 -12.41
N ASN A 431 -7.35 18.49 -13.46
CA ASN A 431 -7.82 19.86 -13.67
C ASN A 431 -8.87 20.28 -12.62
N GLU A 432 -9.74 19.35 -12.19
CA GLU A 432 -10.69 19.57 -11.09
C GLU A 432 -10.01 19.71 -9.72
N GLY A 433 -8.77 19.25 -9.58
CA GLY A 433 -8.06 19.21 -8.30
C GLY A 433 -8.50 18.08 -7.37
N SER A 434 -7.87 18.00 -6.20
CA SER A 434 -8.31 17.10 -5.11
C SER A 434 -9.64 17.57 -4.53
N LYS A 435 -10.46 16.62 -4.09
CA LYS A 435 -11.64 16.86 -3.26
C LYS A 435 -11.32 16.49 -1.81
N ILE A 436 -10.16 16.94 -1.33
CA ILE A 436 -9.72 16.82 0.06
C ILE A 436 -10.34 17.98 0.82
N GLN A 437 -11.06 17.67 1.88
CA GLN A 437 -11.59 18.67 2.81
C GLN A 437 -10.57 18.87 3.94
N ILE A 438 -10.36 20.13 4.33
CA ILE A 438 -9.58 20.47 5.53
C ILE A 438 -10.44 20.08 6.75
N TYR A 439 -9.77 19.57 7.79
CA TYR A 439 -10.42 19.12 9.03
C TYR A 439 -10.99 20.27 9.83
#